data_AF-A0A6F9B0T2-F1
#
_entry.id   AF-A0A6F9B0T2-F1
#
_cell.length_a   1.000
_cell.length_b   1.000
_cell.length_c   1.000
_cell.angle_alpha   90.00
_cell.angle_beta   90.00
_cell.angle_gamma   90.00
#
_symmetry.space_group_name_H-M   'P 1'
#
loop_
_entity.id
_entity.type
_entity.pdbx_description
1 polymer ?
#
loop_
_entity_poly.entity_id
_entity_poly.type
_entity_poly.pdbx_seq_one_letter_code
_entity_poly.pdbx_strand_id
1 'polypeptide(L)'
;MRDSAMFEGPEGAKRMSTVKYGLNSFGLLEALGKHPDSFRALFVEIIKPPTARDLRNLFIVTYSIPGGNRRWLENDTICHWFNWLAEVQDGECPSLTVAMVLEFATGATVVPPLGFE
;
A
#
# COMPACT_ATOMS: atom_id res chain seq x y z
N MET A 1 17.22 16.62 18.07
CA MET A 1 17.34 16.57 19.55
C MET A 1 16.13 17.25 20.20
N ARG A 2 14.92 16.71 20.01
CA ARG A 2 13.69 17.06 20.75
C ARG A 2 12.83 15.82 20.60
N ASP A 3 12.72 15.01 21.66
CA ASP A 3 11.62 14.04 21.91
C ASP A 3 11.90 13.05 23.06
N SER A 4 13.16 12.83 23.47
CA SER A 4 13.44 11.87 24.57
C SER A 4 12.76 12.22 25.90
N ALA A 5 12.54 13.50 26.19
CA ALA A 5 11.89 13.94 27.43
C ALA A 5 10.41 13.55 27.53
N MET A 6 9.73 13.21 26.42
CA MET A 6 8.32 12.80 26.42
C MET A 6 8.10 11.40 27.03
N PHE A 7 9.16 10.59 27.10
CA PHE A 7 9.09 9.21 27.57
C PHE A 7 9.73 8.98 28.94
N GLU A 8 10.48 9.94 29.48
CA GLU A 8 11.29 9.77 30.69
C GLU A 8 10.58 10.10 32.03
N GLY A 9 9.27 10.39 32.00
CA GLY A 9 8.44 10.57 33.20
C GLY A 9 7.61 9.34 33.58
N PRO A 10 7.05 9.29 34.81
CA PRO A 10 6.14 8.21 35.24
C PRO A 10 4.91 8.05 34.32
N GLU A 11 4.48 9.12 33.67
CA GLU A 11 3.43 9.08 32.64
C GLU A 11 3.93 8.44 31.33
N GLY A 12 5.16 8.72 30.92
CA GLY A 12 5.80 8.09 29.75
C GLY A 12 5.97 6.58 29.93
N ALA A 13 6.39 6.15 31.13
CA ALA A 13 6.48 4.74 31.50
C ALA A 13 5.12 4.04 31.45
N LYS A 14 4.05 4.69 31.91
CA LYS A 14 2.68 4.17 31.84
C LYS A 14 2.17 4.04 30.40
N ARG A 15 2.48 5.01 29.53
CA ARG A 15 2.13 4.94 28.09
C ARG A 15 2.85 3.77 27.41
N MET A 16 4.14 3.61 27.68
CA MET A 16 4.94 2.51 27.14
C MET A 16 4.44 1.13 27.60
N SER A 17 4.08 0.98 28.88
CA SER A 17 3.52 -0.28 29.37
C SER A 17 2.16 -0.59 28.73
N THR A 18 1.32 0.42 28.50
CA THR A 18 0.02 0.26 27.85
C THR A 18 0.16 -0.21 26.40
N VAL A 19 1.07 0.40 25.63
CA VAL A 19 1.36 -0.01 24.25
C VAL A 19 1.89 -1.45 24.21
N LYS A 20 2.85 -1.79 25.08
CA LYS A 20 3.39 -3.16 25.17
C LYS A 20 2.30 -4.18 25.51
N TYR A 21 1.41 -3.87 26.45
CA TYR A 21 0.28 -4.73 26.79
C TYR A 21 -0.63 -4.95 25.57
N GLY A 22 -1.02 -3.86 24.88
CA GLY A 22 -1.88 -3.93 23.69
C GLY A 22 -1.27 -4.77 22.56
N LEU A 23 0.02 -4.57 22.26
CA LEU A 23 0.75 -5.38 21.28
C LEU A 23 0.84 -6.85 21.71
N ASN A 24 0.94 -7.12 23.01
CA ASN A 24 1.03 -8.49 23.51
C ASN A 24 -0.32 -9.24 23.51
N SER A 25 -1.46 -8.53 23.53
CA SER A 25 -2.79 -9.15 23.55
C SER A 25 -3.04 -10.13 22.39
N PHE A 26 -2.34 -9.96 21.27
CA PHE A 26 -2.39 -10.84 20.10
C PHE A 26 -1.02 -11.42 19.71
N GLY A 27 -0.04 -11.40 20.63
CA GLY A 27 1.31 -11.94 20.38
C GLY A 27 2.18 -11.10 19.44
N LEU A 28 1.72 -9.91 19.04
CA LEU A 28 2.47 -9.04 18.11
C LEU A 28 3.77 -8.54 18.74
N LEU A 29 3.82 -8.30 20.06
CA LEU A 29 5.05 -7.88 20.73
C LEU A 29 6.17 -8.94 20.62
N GLU A 30 5.83 -10.21 20.76
CA GLU A 30 6.78 -11.32 20.61
C GLU A 30 7.23 -11.45 19.15
N ALA A 31 6.29 -11.36 18.20
CA ALA A 31 6.58 -11.41 16.76
C ALA A 31 7.51 -10.26 16.32
N LEU A 32 7.29 -9.04 16.82
CA LEU A 32 8.15 -7.88 16.59
C LEU A 32 9.59 -8.13 17.08
N GLY A 33 9.75 -8.78 18.23
CA GLY A 33 11.06 -9.13 18.77
C GLY A 33 11.78 -10.23 17.97
N LYS A 34 11.04 -11.21 17.46
CA LYS A 34 11.59 -12.33 16.68
C LYS A 34 11.89 -11.96 15.22
N HIS A 35 11.11 -11.06 14.63
CA HIS A 35 11.17 -10.72 13.21
C HIS A 35 11.20 -9.20 12.98
N PRO A 36 12.11 -8.44 13.60
CA PRO A 36 12.10 -6.98 13.56
C PRO A 36 12.18 -6.42 12.14
N ASP A 37 12.96 -7.06 11.26
CA ASP A 37 13.13 -6.62 9.87
C ASP A 37 11.83 -6.78 9.05
N SER A 38 11.06 -7.83 9.28
CA SER A 38 9.79 -8.06 8.59
C SER A 38 8.74 -7.00 8.89
N PHE A 39 8.78 -6.43 10.10
CA PHE A 39 7.85 -5.39 10.54
C PHE A 39 8.32 -3.97 10.22
N ARG A 40 9.58 -3.82 9.78
CA ARG A 40 10.15 -2.51 9.47
C ARG A 40 9.35 -1.80 8.38
N ALA A 41 8.96 -2.53 7.34
CA ALA A 41 8.11 -2.02 6.26
C ALA A 41 6.74 -1.52 6.75
N LEU A 42 6.20 -2.14 7.81
CA LEU A 42 4.86 -1.84 8.34
C LEU A 42 4.84 -0.63 9.29
N PHE A 43 5.89 -0.45 10.11
CA PHE A 43 5.88 0.54 11.18
C PHE A 43 6.91 1.66 11.04
N VAL A 44 7.97 1.47 10.26
CA VAL A 44 9.14 2.37 10.24
C VAL A 44 9.39 2.97 8.87
N GLU A 45 9.24 2.20 7.81
CA GLU A 45 9.55 2.68 6.45
C GLU A 45 8.56 3.74 5.97
N ILE A 46 9.08 4.65 5.13
CA ILE A 46 8.29 5.72 4.55
C ILE A 46 7.39 5.11 3.46
N ILE A 47 6.12 5.47 3.53
CA ILE A 47 5.14 5.12 2.51
C ILE A 47 5.52 5.81 1.20
N LYS A 48 5.75 5.00 0.17
CA LYS A 48 6.10 5.49 -1.17
C LYS A 48 4.82 5.93 -1.91
N PRO A 49 4.90 6.97 -2.77
CA PRO A 49 3.80 7.30 -3.66
C PRO A 49 3.45 6.11 -4.57
N PRO A 50 2.15 5.90 -4.88
CA PRO A 50 1.73 4.84 -5.77
C PRO A 50 2.23 5.09 -7.20
N THR A 51 2.58 4.01 -7.89
CA THR A 51 3.01 4.01 -9.28
C THR A 51 1.96 3.36 -10.18
N ALA A 52 2.01 3.67 -11.47
CA ALA A 52 1.22 2.98 -12.49
C ALA A 52 1.39 1.45 -12.40
N ARG A 53 2.60 0.98 -12.06
CA ARG A 53 2.88 -0.45 -11.87
C ARG A 53 2.08 -1.04 -10.71
N ASP A 54 1.94 -0.32 -9.60
CA ASP A 54 1.18 -0.82 -8.45
C ASP A 54 -0.30 -1.01 -8.81
N LEU A 55 -0.88 -0.07 -9.58
CA LEU A 55 -2.26 -0.19 -10.07
C LEU A 55 -2.43 -1.31 -11.10
N ARG A 56 -1.39 -1.69 -11.85
CA ARG A 56 -1.49 -2.87 -12.73
C ARG A 56 -1.67 -4.16 -11.93
N ASN A 57 -1.01 -4.26 -10.78
CA ASN A 57 -1.12 -5.43 -9.91
C ASN A 57 -2.44 -5.44 -9.11
N LEU A 58 -3.10 -4.29 -8.98
CA LEU A 58 -4.36 -4.19 -8.25
C LEU A 58 -5.53 -4.93 -8.93
N PHE A 59 -5.55 -5.00 -10.27
CA PHE A 59 -6.68 -5.54 -11.03
C PHE A 59 -6.40 -6.92 -11.60
N ILE A 60 -7.28 -7.87 -11.30
CA ILE A 60 -7.27 -9.20 -11.92
C ILE A 60 -8.24 -9.20 -13.10
N VAL A 61 -7.69 -9.36 -14.30
CA VAL A 61 -8.50 -9.41 -15.53
C VAL A 61 -9.24 -10.75 -15.62
N THR A 62 -10.57 -10.70 -15.70
CA THR A 62 -11.40 -11.87 -15.99
C THR A 62 -11.76 -11.88 -17.47
N TYR A 63 -11.07 -12.71 -18.25
CA TYR A 63 -11.33 -12.85 -19.69
C TYR A 63 -12.60 -13.64 -19.99
N SER A 64 -13.20 -13.39 -21.16
CA SER A 64 -14.20 -14.26 -21.75
C SER A 64 -13.66 -15.67 -21.99
N ILE A 65 -14.59 -16.62 -22.05
CA ILE A 65 -14.32 -18.02 -22.38
C ILE A 65 -13.48 -18.13 -23.66
N PRO A 66 -12.41 -18.97 -23.66
CA PRO A 66 -11.59 -19.22 -24.84
C PRO A 66 -12.39 -19.69 -26.06
N GLY A 67 -11.98 -19.29 -27.26
CA GLY A 67 -12.60 -19.70 -28.54
C GLY A 67 -13.60 -18.70 -29.14
N GLY A 68 -13.92 -17.62 -28.42
CA GLY A 68 -14.63 -16.48 -29.00
C GLY A 68 -13.69 -15.45 -29.65
N ASN A 69 -14.20 -14.70 -30.63
CA ASN A 69 -13.46 -13.62 -31.31
C ASN A 69 -13.33 -12.33 -30.47
N ARG A 70 -13.49 -12.39 -29.14
CA ARG A 70 -13.42 -11.22 -28.25
C ARG A 70 -12.04 -11.00 -27.63
N ARG A 71 -11.16 -12.02 -27.67
CA ARG A 71 -9.86 -11.96 -26.99
C ARG A 71 -8.99 -10.79 -27.46
N TRP A 72 -9.05 -10.45 -28.74
CA TRP A 72 -8.29 -9.30 -29.26
C TRP A 72 -8.75 -7.99 -28.64
N LEU A 73 -10.07 -7.77 -28.53
CA LEU A 73 -10.65 -6.54 -27.97
C LEU A 73 -10.40 -6.43 -26.46
N GLU A 74 -10.45 -7.56 -25.75
CA GLU A 74 -10.10 -7.63 -24.32
C GLU A 74 -8.63 -7.23 -24.09
N ASN A 75 -7.71 -7.80 -24.88
CA ASN A 75 -6.30 -7.45 -24.79
C ASN A 75 -6.05 -5.98 -25.15
N ASP A 76 -6.71 -5.47 -26.19
CA ASP A 76 -6.61 -4.07 -26.62
C ASP A 76 -7.08 -3.12 -25.52
N THR A 77 -8.19 -3.44 -24.85
CA THR A 77 -8.71 -2.68 -23.70
C THR A 77 -7.71 -2.63 -22.55
N ILE A 78 -7.03 -3.75 -22.25
CA ILE A 78 -6.03 -3.83 -21.18
C ILE A 78 -4.78 -3.03 -21.56
N CYS A 79 -4.35 -3.10 -22.82
CA CYS A 79 -3.25 -2.28 -23.32
C CYS A 79 -3.56 -0.79 -23.17
N HIS A 80 -4.77 -0.36 -23.56
CA HIS A 80 -5.21 1.03 -23.37
C HIS A 80 -5.23 1.44 -21.89
N TRP A 81 -5.73 0.58 -21.00
CA TRP A 81 -5.71 0.83 -19.57
C TRP A 81 -4.28 1.03 -19.03
N PHE A 82 -3.33 0.15 -19.42
CA PHE A 82 -1.94 0.25 -18.97
C PHE A 82 -1.20 1.46 -19.54
N ASN A 83 -1.48 1.83 -20.78
CA ASN A 83 -0.91 3.02 -21.40
C ASN A 83 -1.43 4.28 -20.70
N TRP A 84 -2.75 4.37 -20.47
CA TRP A 84 -3.34 5.48 -19.76
C TRP A 84 -2.79 5.65 -18.34
N LEU A 85 -2.58 4.54 -17.60
CA LEU A 85 -1.91 4.62 -16.28
C LEU A 85 -0.49 5.20 -16.37
N ALA A 86 0.25 4.91 -17.45
CA ALA A 86 1.57 5.48 -17.67
C ALA A 86 1.49 6.98 -17.97
N GLU A 87 0.57 7.39 -18.85
CA GLU A 87 0.30 8.81 -19.16
C GLU A 87 -0.06 9.61 -17.89
N VAL A 88 -0.88 9.04 -17.00
CA VAL A 88 -1.22 9.66 -15.71
C VAL A 88 0.02 9.80 -14.81
N GLN A 89 0.88 8.79 -14.76
CA GLN A 89 2.11 8.85 -13.97
C GLN A 89 3.11 9.87 -14.51
N ASP A 90 3.21 9.97 -15.84
CA ASP A 90 4.13 10.88 -16.53
C ASP A 90 3.59 12.33 -16.55
N GLY A 91 2.39 12.56 -16.02
CA GLY A 91 1.78 13.89 -15.88
C GLY A 91 1.11 14.40 -17.15
N GLU A 92 0.84 13.53 -18.12
CA GLU A 92 0.18 13.87 -19.38
C GLU A 92 -1.34 14.04 -19.23
N CYS A 93 -1.90 13.64 -18.08
CA CYS A 93 -3.30 13.85 -17.71
C CYS A 93 -3.43 14.97 -16.67
N PRO A 94 -3.75 16.23 -17.06
CA PRO A 94 -3.85 17.33 -16.13
C PRO A 94 -4.90 17.07 -15.04
N SER A 95 -4.58 17.44 -13.80
CA SER A 95 -5.44 17.29 -12.60
C SER A 95 -5.72 15.86 -12.14
N LEU A 96 -5.07 14.85 -12.73
CA LEU A 96 -5.18 13.46 -12.31
C LEU A 96 -3.83 12.94 -11.81
N THR A 97 -3.84 12.17 -10.74
CA THR A 97 -2.65 11.51 -10.21
C THR A 97 -2.93 10.03 -10.00
N VAL A 98 -1.87 9.22 -9.97
CA VAL A 98 -1.97 7.79 -9.68
C VAL A 98 -2.63 7.54 -8.31
N ALA A 99 -2.37 8.40 -7.32
CA ALA A 99 -2.97 8.29 -5.99
C ALA A 99 -4.49 8.49 -6.02
N MET A 100 -5.01 9.41 -6.85
CA MET A 100 -6.45 9.59 -7.02
C MET A 100 -7.11 8.38 -7.69
N VAL A 101 -6.43 7.76 -8.66
CA VAL A 101 -6.93 6.53 -9.29
C VAL A 101 -6.96 5.38 -8.28
N LEU A 102 -5.92 5.26 -7.45
CA LEU A 102 -5.87 4.27 -6.37
C LEU A 102 -6.99 4.49 -5.34
N GLU A 103 -7.20 5.74 -4.92
CA GLU A 103 -8.24 6.11 -3.96
C GLU A 103 -9.63 5.83 -4.51
N PHE A 104 -9.86 6.12 -5.79
CA PHE A 104 -11.11 5.78 -6.46
C PHE A 104 -11.38 4.27 -6.46
N ALA A 105 -10.35 3.45 -6.71
CA ALA A 105 -10.49 2.00 -6.80
C ALA A 105 -10.60 1.30 -5.42
N THR A 106 -9.93 1.82 -4.39
CA THR A 106 -9.72 1.12 -3.12
C THR A 106 -10.21 1.87 -1.88
N GLY A 107 -10.45 3.17 -2.00
CA GLY A 107 -10.66 4.08 -0.86
C GLY A 107 -9.38 4.49 -0.13
N ALA A 108 -8.20 4.06 -0.58
CA ALA A 108 -6.91 4.39 0.02
C ALA A 108 -6.01 5.16 -0.96
N THR A 109 -5.24 6.12 -0.46
CA THR A 109 -4.29 6.93 -1.27
C THR A 109 -2.89 6.31 -1.33
N VAL A 110 -2.67 5.18 -0.66
CA VAL A 110 -1.36 4.55 -0.48
C VAL A 110 -1.42 3.05 -0.74
N VAL A 111 -0.33 2.52 -1.30
CA VAL A 111 -0.15 1.08 -1.52
C VAL A 111 0.17 0.39 -0.19
N PRO A 112 -0.37 -0.81 0.09
CA PRO A 112 0.05 -1.60 1.24
C PRO A 112 1.57 -1.79 1.27
N PRO A 113 2.23 -1.78 2.44
CA PRO A 113 3.69 -1.90 2.50
C PRO A 113 4.28 -3.17 1.87
N LEU A 114 3.46 -4.22 1.72
CA LEU A 114 3.84 -5.49 1.08
C LEU A 114 3.35 -5.61 -0.37
N GLY A 115 2.75 -4.55 -0.92
CA GLY A 115 2.17 -4.52 -2.26
C GLY A 115 0.78 -5.12 -2.36
N PHE A 116 0.30 -5.25 -3.60
CA PHE A 116 -0.90 -6.00 -3.97
C PHE A 116 -0.45 -7.37 -4.51
N GLU A 117 -1.04 -8.46 -3.99
CA GLU A 117 -0.75 -9.85 -4.42
C GLU A 117 -1.29 -10.17 -5.82
#